data_AF-A0A0H5AB48-F1
#
_entry.id   AF-A0A0H5AB48-F1
#
_cell.length_a   1.000
_cell.length_b   1.000
_cell.length_c   1.000
_cell.angle_alpha   90.00
_cell.angle_beta   90.00
_cell.angle_gamma   90.00
#
_symmetry.space_group_name_H-M   'P 1'
#
loop_
_entity.id
_entity.type
_entity.pdbx_description
1 polymer ?
#
loop_
_entity_poly.entity_id
_entity_poly.type
_entity_poly.pdbx_seq_one_letter_code
_entity_poly.pdbx_strand_id
1 'polypeptide(L)'
;MQSQAHDVGAPSLLEALRTGTALLHVALEKRLPFFSETLDADGYRRLLQAYYGFYQPMEAALYDSDLIPDGFDTVMRVKTPTLVSDLHALGLDSRAVDALPRCFALPTFDTPAACLGALYVLEGATLGGQVLRREMAKRLDVNAENGGAFLNVYGAETGRRWKDFLEYLGHQALDTPAKQHAVDAACSTFSCFEQWLDGQKVLL
;
A
#
# COMPACT_ATOMS: atom_id res chain seq x y z
N MET A 1 -49.87 6.81 -9.16
CA MET A 1 -48.56 7.49 -9.26
C MET A 1 -48.08 7.75 -7.85
N GLN A 2 -47.27 6.86 -7.29
CA GLN A 2 -46.62 7.09 -6.00
C GLN A 2 -45.12 7.29 -6.25
N SER A 3 -44.65 8.39 -5.68
CA SER A 3 -43.32 8.96 -5.75
C SER A 3 -42.25 7.93 -5.47
N GLN A 4 -41.30 7.78 -6.39
CA GLN A 4 -39.98 7.24 -6.06
C GLN A 4 -39.28 8.28 -5.19
N ALA A 5 -39.27 8.05 -3.88
CA ALA A 5 -38.27 8.64 -3.02
C ALA A 5 -36.92 8.07 -3.47
N HIS A 6 -36.04 8.94 -3.97
CA HIS A 6 -34.63 8.58 -4.12
C HIS A 6 -34.13 8.18 -2.74
N ASP A 7 -33.85 6.88 -2.57
CA ASP A 7 -33.00 6.40 -1.49
C ASP A 7 -31.69 7.17 -1.61
N VAL A 8 -31.40 8.03 -0.64
CA VAL A 8 -30.06 8.63 -0.49
C VAL A 8 -29.19 7.48 0.03
N GLY A 9 -28.86 6.57 -0.90
CA GLY A 9 -28.35 5.24 -0.61
C GLY A 9 -27.02 5.32 0.12
N ALA A 10 -26.81 4.39 1.06
CA ALA A 10 -25.56 4.25 1.79
C ALA A 10 -24.37 4.24 0.79
N PRO A 11 -23.24 4.90 1.13
CA PRO A 11 -22.11 5.03 0.22
C PRO A 11 -21.64 3.64 -0.25
N SER A 12 -21.14 3.61 -1.49
CA SER A 12 -20.40 2.45 -1.98
C SER A 12 -19.19 2.18 -1.09
N LEU A 13 -18.70 0.94 -1.06
CA LEU A 13 -17.50 0.59 -0.32
C LEU A 13 -16.30 1.47 -0.71
N LEU A 14 -16.16 1.77 -2.01
CA LEU A 14 -15.11 2.64 -2.52
C LEU A 14 -15.23 4.09 -2.00
N GLU A 15 -16.42 4.66 -1.98
CA GLU A 15 -16.65 6.01 -1.43
C GLU A 15 -16.37 6.06 0.07
N ALA A 16 -16.78 5.03 0.81
CA ALA A 16 -16.50 4.90 2.23
C ALA A 16 -14.98 4.82 2.51
N LEU A 17 -14.25 3.98 1.78
CA LEU A 17 -12.79 3.87 1.88
C LEU A 17 -12.09 5.17 1.54
N ARG A 18 -12.43 5.81 0.41
CA ARG A 18 -11.85 7.10 0.00
C ARG A 18 -12.05 8.17 1.07
N THR A 19 -13.28 8.29 1.58
CA THR A 19 -13.62 9.29 2.58
C THR A 19 -12.91 9.01 3.90
N GLY A 20 -12.94 7.76 4.36
CA GLY A 20 -12.34 7.35 5.63
C GLY A 20 -10.82 7.51 5.68
N THR A 21 -10.12 7.28 4.56
CA THR A 21 -8.65 7.31 4.53
C THR A 21 -8.06 8.62 4.01
N ALA A 22 -8.86 9.57 3.53
CA ALA A 22 -8.36 10.77 2.84
C ALA A 22 -7.37 11.59 3.70
N LEU A 23 -7.70 11.84 4.97
CA LEU A 23 -6.85 12.62 5.87
C LEU A 23 -5.54 11.89 6.21
N LEU A 24 -5.61 10.57 6.43
CA LEU A 24 -4.43 9.74 6.73
C LEU A 24 -3.48 9.69 5.52
N HIS A 25 -4.01 9.54 4.31
CA HIS A 25 -3.21 9.58 3.09
C HIS A 25 -2.46 10.91 2.97
N VAL A 26 -3.16 12.04 3.08
CA VAL A 26 -2.56 13.38 2.98
C VAL A 26 -1.56 13.64 4.10
N ALA A 27 -1.83 13.16 5.32
CA ALA A 27 -0.92 13.29 6.45
C ALA A 27 0.38 12.52 6.20
N LEU A 28 0.30 11.25 5.80
CA LEU A 28 1.47 10.41 5.50
C LEU A 28 2.28 10.98 4.34
N GLU A 29 1.63 11.40 3.24
CA GLU A 29 2.31 11.96 2.07
C GLU A 29 3.22 13.14 2.41
N LYS A 30 2.77 14.03 3.31
CA LYS A 30 3.56 15.19 3.76
C LYS A 30 4.79 14.82 4.57
N ARG A 31 4.81 13.64 5.18
CA ARG A 31 5.89 13.16 6.04
C ARG A 31 6.90 12.29 5.27
N LEU A 32 6.55 11.82 4.09
CA LEU A 32 7.47 11.02 3.27
C LEU A 32 8.58 11.91 2.69
N PRO A 33 9.85 11.46 2.72
CA PRO A 33 10.98 12.31 2.37
C PRO A 33 11.23 12.41 0.86
N PHE A 34 10.41 11.78 -0.01
CA PHE A 34 10.66 11.70 -1.46
C PHE A 34 10.88 13.06 -2.13
N PHE A 35 10.24 14.12 -1.62
CA PHE A 35 10.41 15.48 -2.14
C PHE A 35 11.35 16.34 -1.28
N SER A 36 11.84 15.84 -0.14
CA SER A 36 12.75 16.58 0.73
C SER A 36 14.09 16.81 0.07
N GLU A 37 14.60 18.04 0.05
CA GLU A 37 15.92 18.41 -0.50
C GLU A 37 17.08 17.64 0.15
N THR A 38 16.90 17.16 1.38
CA THR A 38 17.91 16.43 2.16
C THR A 38 17.91 14.92 1.92
N LEU A 39 16.97 14.39 1.13
CA LEU A 39 16.97 12.97 0.78
C LEU A 39 18.14 12.67 -0.18
N ASP A 40 19.08 11.85 0.29
CA ASP A 40 20.22 11.33 -0.46
C ASP A 40 20.07 9.82 -0.74
N ALA A 41 21.06 9.22 -1.41
CA ALA A 41 21.04 7.80 -1.75
C ALA A 41 21.00 6.87 -0.52
N ASP A 42 21.70 7.22 0.56
CA ASP A 42 21.68 6.44 1.80
C ASP A 42 20.33 6.53 2.51
N GLY A 43 19.72 7.72 2.52
CA GLY A 43 18.37 7.96 3.02
C GLY A 43 17.31 7.20 2.22
N TYR A 44 17.42 7.20 0.89
CA TYR A 44 16.55 6.41 0.02
C TYR A 44 16.69 4.91 0.30
N ARG A 45 17.92 4.40 0.43
CA ARG A 45 18.15 3.00 0.78
C ARG A 45 17.53 2.64 2.13
N ARG A 46 17.69 3.48 3.17
CA ARG A 46 17.03 3.26 4.48
C ARG A 46 15.51 3.27 4.36
N LEU A 47 14.95 4.15 3.53
CA LEU A 47 13.51 4.20 3.27
C LEU A 47 13.02 2.88 2.65
N LEU A 48 13.72 2.36 1.63
CA LEU A 48 13.37 1.09 0.99
C LEU A 48 13.52 -0.11 1.93
N GLN A 49 14.52 -0.10 2.82
CA GLN A 49 14.64 -1.09 3.90
C GLN A 49 13.43 -1.06 4.83
N ALA A 50 12.98 0.13 5.24
CA ALA A 50 11.79 0.29 6.07
C ALA A 50 10.51 -0.15 5.35
N TYR A 51 10.38 0.14 4.05
CA TYR A 51 9.28 -0.35 3.22
C TYR A 51 9.26 -1.88 3.17
N TYR A 52 10.39 -2.53 2.91
CA TYR A 52 10.50 -3.99 2.99
C TYR A 52 10.10 -4.53 4.35
N GLY A 53 10.60 -3.92 5.44
CA GLY A 53 10.27 -4.30 6.80
C GLY A 53 8.77 -4.23 7.13
N PHE A 54 8.00 -3.40 6.41
CA PHE A 54 6.55 -3.37 6.51
C PHE A 54 5.86 -4.34 5.55
N TYR A 55 6.18 -4.26 4.26
CA TYR A 55 5.47 -5.00 3.21
C TYR A 55 5.63 -6.52 3.38
N GLN A 56 6.82 -7.01 3.75
CA GLN A 56 7.04 -8.44 3.86
C GLN A 56 6.11 -9.11 4.88
N PRO A 57 6.07 -8.69 6.17
CA PRO A 57 5.16 -9.31 7.13
C PRO A 57 3.68 -8.98 6.86
N MET A 58 3.39 -7.78 6.33
CA MET A 58 2.03 -7.37 5.95
C MET A 58 1.44 -8.24 4.85
N GLU A 59 2.17 -8.43 3.74
CA GLU A 59 1.72 -9.27 2.62
C GLU A 59 1.63 -10.73 3.02
N ALA A 60 2.58 -11.24 3.81
CA ALA A 60 2.50 -12.61 4.34
C ALA A 60 1.21 -12.81 5.16
N ALA A 61 0.98 -11.98 6.18
CA ALA A 61 -0.21 -12.11 7.03
C ALA A 61 -1.53 -11.91 6.27
N LEU A 62 -1.56 -11.01 5.28
CA LEU A 62 -2.75 -10.77 4.47
C LEU A 62 -3.06 -11.94 3.52
N TYR A 63 -2.05 -12.44 2.80
CA TYR A 63 -2.25 -13.50 1.82
C TYR A 63 -2.36 -14.90 2.46
N ASP A 64 -1.79 -15.11 3.65
CA ASP A 64 -1.95 -16.33 4.44
C ASP A 64 -3.23 -16.34 5.29
N SER A 65 -4.05 -15.27 5.25
CA SER A 65 -5.26 -15.17 6.07
C SER A 65 -6.39 -16.11 5.64
N ASP A 66 -6.38 -16.58 4.38
CA ASP A 66 -7.49 -17.29 3.72
C ASP A 66 -8.84 -16.53 3.74
N LEU A 67 -8.83 -15.23 4.04
CA LEU A 67 -10.02 -14.41 4.20
C LEU A 67 -10.27 -13.44 3.05
N ILE A 68 -9.35 -13.36 2.07
CA ILE A 68 -9.56 -12.56 0.87
C ILE A 68 -10.68 -13.20 0.05
N PRO A 69 -11.76 -12.47 -0.32
CA PRO A 69 -12.81 -13.01 -1.15
C PRO A 69 -12.32 -13.53 -2.51
N ASP A 70 -13.05 -14.50 -3.07
CA ASP A 70 -12.76 -15.08 -4.38
C ASP A 70 -12.75 -14.02 -5.49
N GLY A 71 -11.89 -14.23 -6.49
CA GLY A 71 -11.76 -13.35 -7.66
C GLY A 71 -10.65 -12.31 -7.57
N PHE A 72 -9.88 -12.31 -6.47
CA PHE A 72 -8.66 -11.52 -6.35
C PHE A 72 -7.42 -12.33 -6.79
N ASP A 73 -6.68 -11.84 -7.78
CA ASP A 73 -5.39 -12.41 -8.20
C ASP A 73 -4.28 -11.96 -7.25
N THR A 74 -3.98 -12.77 -6.25
CA THR A 74 -2.92 -12.52 -5.25
C THR A 74 -1.52 -12.62 -5.87
N VAL A 75 -1.26 -13.64 -6.69
CA VAL A 75 0.07 -13.98 -7.23
C VAL A 75 0.66 -12.81 -8.00
N MET A 76 -0.14 -12.16 -8.85
CA MET A 76 0.34 -11.05 -9.67
C MET A 76 0.37 -9.70 -8.94
N ARG A 77 0.04 -9.68 -7.64
CA ARG A 77 -0.08 -8.47 -6.83
C ARG A 77 0.88 -8.44 -5.64
N VAL A 78 1.70 -9.46 -5.41
CA VAL A 78 2.73 -9.41 -4.36
C VAL A 78 3.85 -8.42 -4.75
N LYS A 79 4.15 -7.43 -3.90
CA LYS A 79 5.19 -6.42 -4.14
C LYS A 79 6.53 -6.77 -3.49
N THR A 80 6.53 -7.58 -2.44
CA THR A 80 7.75 -7.91 -1.66
C THR A 80 8.92 -8.40 -2.52
N PRO A 81 8.75 -9.29 -3.53
CA PRO A 81 9.86 -9.70 -4.40
C PRO A 81 10.52 -8.52 -5.13
N THR A 82 9.74 -7.50 -5.50
CA THR A 82 10.26 -6.29 -6.16
C THR A 82 11.11 -5.46 -5.18
N LEU A 83 10.67 -5.32 -3.93
CA LEU A 83 11.45 -4.66 -2.88
C LEU A 83 12.79 -5.38 -2.61
N VAL A 84 12.78 -6.71 -2.59
CA VAL A 84 14.02 -7.50 -2.42
C VAL A 84 14.98 -7.25 -3.60
N SER A 85 14.46 -7.24 -4.84
CA SER A 85 15.26 -6.91 -6.02
C SER A 85 15.86 -5.51 -5.94
N ASP A 86 15.08 -4.52 -5.50
CA ASP A 86 15.57 -3.15 -5.34
C ASP A 86 16.64 -3.05 -4.26
N LEU A 87 16.45 -3.71 -3.12
CA LEU A 87 17.45 -3.73 -2.04
C LEU A 87 18.77 -4.36 -2.50
N HIS A 88 18.72 -5.40 -3.35
CA HIS A 88 19.91 -5.96 -3.98
C HIS A 88 20.60 -4.97 -4.93
N ALA A 89 19.83 -4.29 -5.78
CA ALA A 89 20.37 -3.26 -6.67
C ALA A 89 21.00 -2.08 -5.89
N LEU A 90 20.48 -1.79 -4.69
CA LEU A 90 21.00 -0.79 -3.75
C LEU A 90 22.17 -1.30 -2.88
N GLY A 91 22.68 -2.51 -3.16
CA GLY A 91 23.92 -3.03 -2.60
C GLY A 91 23.78 -3.88 -1.33
N LEU A 92 22.57 -4.31 -0.96
CA LEU A 92 22.39 -5.29 0.12
C LEU A 92 22.54 -6.71 -0.43
N ASP A 93 23.27 -7.57 0.28
CA ASP A 93 23.22 -9.01 0.02
C ASP A 93 22.01 -9.67 0.71
N SER A 94 21.75 -10.94 0.42
CA SER A 94 20.60 -11.67 1.00
C SER A 94 20.64 -11.72 2.51
N ARG A 95 21.84 -11.85 3.11
CA ARG A 95 21.99 -11.88 4.57
C ARG A 95 21.61 -10.55 5.19
N ALA A 96 21.99 -9.43 4.56
CA ALA A 96 21.63 -8.09 5.00
C ALA A 96 20.12 -7.87 4.90
N VAL A 97 19.48 -8.30 3.80
CA VAL A 97 18.02 -8.23 3.62
C VAL A 97 17.28 -9.06 4.68
N ASP A 98 17.74 -10.28 4.97
CA ASP A 98 17.12 -11.16 5.97
C ASP A 98 17.19 -10.61 7.39
N ALA A 99 18.25 -9.85 7.69
CA ALA A 99 18.50 -9.22 8.97
C ALA A 99 17.77 -7.87 9.17
N LEU A 100 17.08 -7.35 8.14
CA LEU A 100 16.34 -6.10 8.28
C LEU A 100 15.23 -6.22 9.34
N PRO A 101 14.99 -5.15 10.13
CA PRO A 101 13.85 -5.09 11.03
C PRO A 101 12.54 -5.30 10.27
N ARG A 102 11.62 -6.05 10.90
CA ARG A 102 10.27 -6.29 10.38
C ARG A 102 9.23 -5.73 11.32
N CYS A 103 8.13 -5.23 10.78
CA CYS A 103 7.01 -4.76 11.56
C CYS A 103 6.25 -5.97 12.14
N PHE A 104 6.24 -6.08 13.46
CA PHE A 104 5.48 -7.12 14.17
C PHE A 104 4.10 -6.66 14.63
N ALA A 105 3.87 -5.35 14.68
CA ALA A 105 2.62 -4.75 15.11
C ALA A 105 1.70 -4.48 13.91
N LEU A 106 1.33 -5.55 13.19
CA LEU A 106 0.49 -5.46 11.99
C LEU A 106 -0.98 -5.18 12.32
N PRO A 107 -1.76 -4.61 11.37
CA PRO A 107 -3.21 -4.62 11.47
C PRO A 107 -3.75 -6.05 11.48
N THR A 108 -4.92 -6.24 12.10
CA THR A 108 -5.58 -7.54 12.17
C THR A 108 -6.33 -7.86 10.87
N PHE A 109 -6.15 -9.07 10.33
CA PHE A 109 -6.92 -9.61 9.21
C PHE A 109 -7.83 -10.73 9.70
N ASP A 110 -8.91 -10.36 10.40
CA ASP A 110 -9.85 -11.29 11.04
C ASP A 110 -11.15 -11.50 10.26
N THR A 111 -11.36 -10.71 9.20
CA THR A 111 -12.55 -10.79 8.35
C THR A 111 -12.20 -10.49 6.89
N PRO A 112 -13.07 -10.88 5.94
CA PRO A 112 -12.91 -10.49 4.53
C PRO A 112 -12.93 -8.98 4.32
N ALA A 113 -13.75 -8.26 5.09
CA ALA A 113 -13.79 -6.80 5.06
C ALA A 113 -12.45 -6.17 5.45
N ALA A 114 -11.79 -6.70 6.49
CA ALA A 114 -10.48 -6.21 6.91
C ALA A 114 -9.43 -6.38 5.80
N CYS A 115 -9.44 -7.53 5.13
CA CYS A 115 -8.56 -7.82 4.00
C CYS A 115 -8.79 -6.84 2.84
N LEU A 116 -10.05 -6.57 2.49
CA LEU A 116 -10.40 -5.60 1.43
C LEU A 116 -9.92 -4.19 1.75
N GLY A 117 -10.03 -3.76 3.02
CA GLY A 117 -9.51 -2.48 3.50
C GLY A 117 -7.99 -2.37 3.33
N ALA A 118 -7.25 -3.39 3.76
CA ALA A 118 -5.81 -3.45 3.61
C ALA A 118 -5.37 -3.48 2.13
N LEU A 119 -6.01 -4.30 1.30
CA LEU A 119 -5.77 -4.36 -0.14
C LEU A 119 -5.99 -3.00 -0.82
N TYR A 120 -7.02 -2.26 -0.40
CA TYR A 120 -7.26 -0.91 -0.93
C TYR A 120 -6.07 0.02 -0.71
N VAL A 121 -5.45 -0.03 0.48
CA VAL A 121 -4.25 0.77 0.77
C VAL A 121 -3.06 0.31 -0.06
N LEU A 122 -2.78 -0.99 -0.12
CA LEU A 122 -1.62 -1.54 -0.83
C LEU A 122 -1.72 -1.36 -2.35
N GLU A 123 -2.89 -1.56 -2.95
CA GLU A 123 -3.12 -1.32 -4.38
C GLU A 123 -3.11 0.17 -4.70
N GLY A 124 -3.71 1.00 -3.84
CA GLY A 124 -3.73 2.45 -4.01
C GLY A 124 -2.34 3.08 -3.99
N ALA A 125 -1.44 2.59 -3.12
CA ALA A 125 -0.07 3.06 -3.02
C ALA A 125 0.73 2.93 -4.33
N THR A 126 0.37 1.99 -5.21
CA THR A 126 1.05 1.79 -6.50
C THR A 126 0.84 2.95 -7.48
N LEU A 127 -0.26 3.72 -7.32
CA LEU A 127 -0.52 4.91 -8.12
C LEU A 127 0.44 6.05 -7.75
N GLY A 128 0.68 6.25 -6.45
CA GLY A 128 1.62 7.25 -5.95
C GLY A 128 3.04 7.00 -6.44
N GLY A 129 3.46 5.73 -6.48
CA GLY A 129 4.77 5.32 -7.02
C GLY A 129 5.07 5.89 -8.41
N GLN A 130 4.08 5.99 -9.29
CA GLN A 130 4.25 6.54 -10.65
C GLN A 130 4.64 8.03 -10.66
N VAL A 131 4.25 8.77 -9.64
CA VAL A 131 4.67 10.17 -9.44
C VAL A 131 6.08 10.19 -8.86
N LEU A 132 6.32 9.39 -7.82
CA LEU A 132 7.59 9.34 -7.08
C LEU A 132 8.76 8.89 -7.94
N ARG A 133 8.57 7.94 -8.87
CA ARG A 133 9.66 7.42 -9.71
C ARG A 133 10.33 8.51 -10.55
N ARG A 134 9.57 9.51 -11.01
CA ARG A 134 10.12 10.61 -11.84
C ARG A 134 11.03 11.50 -11.01
N GLU A 135 10.64 11.75 -9.77
CA GLU A 135 11.42 12.55 -8.83
C GLU A 135 12.71 11.82 -8.44
N MET A 136 12.63 10.53 -8.13
CA MET A 136 13.80 9.71 -7.78
C MET A 136 14.80 9.58 -8.94
N ALA A 137 14.30 9.38 -10.17
CA ALA A 137 15.16 9.34 -11.36
C ALA A 137 15.87 10.68 -11.59
N LYS A 138 15.17 11.80 -11.39
CA LYS A 138 15.73 13.13 -11.61
C LYS A 138 16.79 13.50 -10.57
N ARG A 139 16.59 13.13 -9.30
CA ARG A 139 17.38 13.65 -8.18
C ARG A 139 18.45 12.71 -7.67
N LEU A 140 18.20 11.41 -7.74
CA LEU A 140 19.08 10.37 -7.19
C LEU A 140 19.58 9.40 -8.27
N ASP A 141 19.21 9.61 -9.54
CA ASP A 141 19.47 8.68 -10.65
C ASP A 141 18.91 7.26 -10.39
N VAL A 142 17.83 7.17 -9.60
CA VAL A 142 17.16 5.90 -9.27
C VAL A 142 15.98 5.65 -10.21
N ASN A 143 16.00 4.50 -10.88
CA ASN A 143 14.99 4.04 -11.82
C ASN A 143 14.69 2.53 -11.60
N ALA A 144 13.83 1.96 -12.44
CA ALA A 144 13.37 0.58 -12.26
C ALA A 144 14.46 -0.50 -12.40
N GLU A 145 15.64 -0.15 -12.93
CA GLU A 145 16.75 -1.09 -13.16
C GLU A 145 17.81 -1.06 -12.05
N ASN A 146 17.80 -0.03 -11.19
CA ASN A 146 18.87 0.20 -10.21
C ASN A 146 18.37 0.54 -8.79
N GLY A 147 17.19 0.06 -8.41
CA GLY A 147 16.68 0.18 -7.03
C GLY A 147 15.36 0.90 -6.87
N GLY A 148 14.70 1.28 -7.97
CA GLY A 148 13.39 1.95 -7.98
C GLY A 148 12.26 1.16 -8.65
N ALA A 149 12.41 -0.16 -8.82
CA ALA A 149 11.39 -1.01 -9.44
C ALA A 149 10.07 -1.01 -8.66
N PHE A 150 10.13 -0.92 -7.34
CA PHE A 150 8.97 -0.90 -6.45
C PHE A 150 8.08 0.33 -6.69
N LEU A 151 8.68 1.50 -6.98
CA LEU A 151 7.94 2.70 -7.36
C LEU A 151 7.24 2.55 -8.73
N ASN A 152 7.56 1.49 -9.47
CA ASN A 152 7.00 1.15 -10.77
C ASN A 152 6.55 -0.32 -10.81
N VAL A 153 6.08 -0.88 -9.69
CA VAL A 153 5.90 -2.34 -9.50
C VAL A 153 5.06 -3.03 -10.57
N TYR A 154 4.10 -2.31 -11.16
CA TYR A 154 3.26 -2.82 -12.24
C TYR A 154 3.57 -2.22 -13.62
N GLY A 155 4.55 -1.32 -13.72
CA GLY A 155 4.91 -0.66 -14.98
C GLY A 155 3.72 0.02 -15.65
N ALA A 156 3.57 -0.21 -16.96
CA ALA A 156 2.47 0.30 -17.75
C ALA A 156 1.09 -0.21 -17.29
N GLU A 157 1.06 -1.34 -16.56
CA GLU A 157 -0.18 -1.98 -16.12
C GLU A 157 -0.76 -1.37 -14.83
N THR A 158 -0.08 -0.42 -14.18
CA THR A 158 -0.56 0.18 -12.91
C THR A 158 -2.01 0.66 -13.00
N GLY A 159 -2.36 1.42 -14.05
CA GLY A 159 -3.70 1.95 -14.21
C GLY A 159 -4.76 0.85 -14.44
N ARG A 160 -4.42 -0.17 -15.25
CA ARG A 160 -5.31 -1.31 -15.50
C ARG A 160 -5.53 -2.13 -14.23
N ARG A 161 -4.46 -2.48 -13.52
CA ARG A 161 -4.54 -3.28 -12.27
C ARG A 161 -5.31 -2.58 -11.17
N TRP A 162 -5.21 -1.25 -11.08
CA TRP A 162 -6.04 -0.46 -10.19
C TRP A 162 -7.52 -0.52 -10.58
N LYS A 163 -7.83 -0.34 -11.87
CA LYS A 163 -9.21 -0.48 -12.36
C LYS A 163 -9.78 -1.87 -12.08
N ASP A 164 -9.01 -2.93 -12.38
CA ASP A 164 -9.38 -4.32 -12.12
C ASP A 164 -9.66 -4.55 -10.62
N PHE A 165 -8.86 -3.94 -9.74
CA PHE A 165 -9.08 -3.99 -8.29
C PHE A 165 -10.36 -3.25 -7.87
N LEU A 166 -10.63 -2.06 -8.43
CA LEU A 166 -11.85 -1.31 -8.14
C LEU A 166 -13.11 -2.05 -8.59
N GLU A 167 -13.04 -2.73 -9.74
CA GLU A 167 -14.12 -3.58 -10.23
C GLU A 167 -14.33 -4.78 -9.29
N TYR A 168 -13.26 -5.46 -8.90
CA TYR A 168 -13.30 -6.52 -7.89
C TYR A 168 -13.94 -6.05 -6.57
N LEU A 169 -13.56 -4.86 -6.09
CA LEU A 169 -14.11 -4.25 -4.87
C LEU A 169 -15.60 -3.92 -5.01
N GLY A 170 -16.03 -3.46 -6.19
CA GLY A 170 -17.42 -3.14 -6.49
C GLY A 170 -18.35 -4.36 -6.51
N HIS A 171 -17.81 -5.56 -6.76
CA HIS A 171 -18.56 -6.80 -6.71
C HIS A 171 -18.75 -7.36 -5.28
N GLN A 172 -18.09 -6.78 -4.28
CA GLN A 172 -18.19 -7.26 -2.90
C GLN A 172 -19.50 -6.81 -2.25
N ALA A 173 -20.37 -7.77 -1.97
CA ALA A 173 -21.64 -7.55 -1.29
C ALA A 173 -21.43 -7.44 0.23
N LEU A 174 -21.05 -6.25 0.70
CA LEU A 174 -20.89 -5.95 2.13
C LEU A 174 -22.08 -5.16 2.68
N ASP A 175 -22.54 -5.54 3.87
CA ASP A 175 -23.47 -4.72 4.66
C ASP A 175 -22.76 -3.50 5.28
N THR A 176 -23.54 -2.60 5.89
CA THR A 176 -22.98 -1.35 6.46
C THR A 176 -21.91 -1.63 7.54
N PRO A 177 -22.10 -2.55 8.50
CA PRO A 177 -21.04 -2.91 9.45
C PRO A 177 -19.76 -3.43 8.78
N ALA A 178 -19.86 -4.33 7.80
CA ALA A 178 -18.69 -4.85 7.10
C ALA A 178 -17.98 -3.77 6.28
N LYS A 179 -18.72 -2.84 5.65
CA LYS A 179 -18.12 -1.68 4.99
C LYS A 179 -17.33 -0.81 5.97
N GLN A 180 -17.89 -0.56 7.16
CA GLN A 180 -17.20 0.20 8.20
C GLN A 180 -15.92 -0.53 8.67
N HIS A 181 -15.99 -1.85 8.86
CA HIS A 181 -14.82 -2.64 9.25
C HIS A 181 -13.70 -2.60 8.18
N ALA A 182 -14.06 -2.58 6.89
CA ALA A 182 -13.10 -2.39 5.82
C ALA A 182 -12.43 -1.01 5.88
N VAL A 183 -13.20 0.05 6.18
CA VAL A 183 -12.65 1.40 6.39
C VAL A 183 -11.70 1.43 7.59
N ASP A 184 -12.11 0.83 8.71
CA ASP A 184 -11.30 0.80 9.93
C ASP A 184 -9.98 0.06 9.69
N ALA A 185 -10.01 -1.08 9.01
CA ALA A 185 -8.81 -1.82 8.63
C ALA A 185 -7.89 -1.04 7.67
N ALA A 186 -8.45 -0.29 6.72
CA ALA A 186 -7.67 0.60 5.85
C ALA A 186 -6.99 1.72 6.66
N CYS A 187 -7.72 2.34 7.59
CA CYS A 187 -7.18 3.34 8.51
C CYS A 187 -6.07 2.77 9.41
N SER A 188 -6.27 1.56 9.95
CA SER A 188 -5.26 0.83 10.73
C SER A 188 -4.02 0.50 9.89
N THR A 189 -4.20 0.15 8.62
CA THR A 189 -3.07 -0.11 7.70
C THR A 189 -2.23 1.16 7.47
N PHE A 190 -2.87 2.30 7.21
CA PHE A 190 -2.18 3.60 7.11
C PHE A 190 -1.44 3.95 8.40
N SER A 191 -2.12 3.85 9.54
CA SER A 191 -1.56 4.21 10.84
C SER A 191 -0.39 3.31 11.23
N CYS A 192 -0.50 2.00 10.98
CA CYS A 192 0.57 1.04 11.21
C CYS A 192 1.79 1.33 10.33
N PHE A 193 1.57 1.64 9.04
CA PHE A 193 2.65 1.97 8.13
C PHE A 193 3.37 3.25 8.56
N GLU A 194 2.61 4.29 8.90
CA GLU A 194 3.18 5.56 9.38
C GLU A 194 3.99 5.37 10.67
N GLN A 195 3.42 4.69 11.68
CA GLN A 195 4.10 4.41 12.95
C GLN A 195 5.37 3.59 12.75
N TRP A 196 5.33 2.62 11.84
CA TRP A 196 6.51 1.83 11.50
C TRP A 196 7.61 2.70 10.88
N LEU A 197 7.29 3.49 9.85
CA LEU A 197 8.28 4.36 9.19
C LEU A 197 8.83 5.42 10.15
N ASP A 198 8.01 5.94 11.05
CA ASP A 198 8.42 6.85 12.12
C ASP A 198 9.42 6.17 13.07
N GLY A 199 9.12 4.95 13.52
CA GLY A 199 10.00 4.14 14.35
C GLY A 199 11.34 3.78 13.67
N GLN A 200 11.34 3.64 12.34
CA GLN A 200 12.56 3.48 11.55
C GLN A 200 13.30 4.80 11.28
N LYS A 201 12.74 5.94 11.72
CA LYS A 201 13.31 7.29 11.55
C LYS A 201 13.58 7.64 10.09
N VAL A 202 12.64 7.28 9.21
CA VAL A 202 12.72 7.56 7.75
C VAL A 202 11.65 8.56 7.29
N LEU A 203 10.83 9.08 8.20
CA LEU A 203 9.91 10.20 7.95
C LEU A 203 10.56 11.55 8.29
N LEU A 204 9.99 12.62 7.75
CA LEU A 204 10.33 14.03 8.04
C LEU A 204 9.86 14.48 9.43
#